data_AF-A0A969VU80-F1
#
_entry.id   AF-A0A969VU80-F1
#
_cell.length_a   1.000
_cell.length_b   1.000
_cell.length_c   1.000
_cell.angle_alpha   90.00
_cell.angle_beta   90.00
_cell.angle_gamma   90.00
#
_symmetry.space_group_name_H-M   'P 1'
#
loop_
_entity.id
_entity.type
_entity.pdbx_description
1 polymer ?
#
loop_
_entity_poly.entity_id
_entity_poly.type
_entity_poly.pdbx_seq_one_letter_code
_entity_poly.pdbx_strand_id
1 'polypeptide(L)'
;MSGKDSDLNSNNFKPVHTNKVGGSPFKGVVGWIDNRLPIIRMFKYEYLDFQVPKNLSYLWSLGGILMICLIFLIVTGLVLGMHYKPSSTEAFISVEKIMRDVNYGWLLRYAHMNFASFFFIAVYIHIFRGLYYGSYKEPRQLMWLIGIVIFFMMMATAFL
;
A
#
# COMPACT_ATOMS: atom_id res chain seq x y z
N MET A 1 45.55 -46.07 -34.74
CA MET A 1 44.10 -46.28 -34.77
C MET A 1 43.73 -47.30 -33.70
N SER A 2 43.28 -46.87 -32.53
CA SER A 2 42.35 -47.63 -31.68
C SER A 2 42.11 -46.86 -30.38
N GLY A 3 40.87 -46.39 -30.22
CA GLY A 3 40.11 -46.31 -28.97
C GLY A 3 40.67 -45.48 -27.81
N LYS A 4 40.18 -44.23 -27.67
CA LYS A 4 40.07 -43.55 -26.37
C LYS A 4 38.72 -42.82 -26.30
N ASP A 5 37.65 -43.59 -26.40
CA ASP A 5 36.27 -43.10 -26.31
C ASP A 5 35.54 -43.75 -25.11
N SER A 6 36.28 -44.28 -24.13
CA SER A 6 35.75 -45.09 -23.02
C SER A 6 35.52 -44.33 -21.71
N ASP A 7 35.67 -43.00 -21.71
CA ASP A 7 35.69 -42.23 -20.44
C ASP A 7 34.37 -41.50 -20.13
N LEU A 8 33.29 -41.82 -20.83
CA LEU A 8 31.95 -41.36 -20.47
C LEU A 8 31.29 -42.38 -19.53
N ASN A 9 31.81 -42.44 -18.30
CA ASN A 9 31.15 -43.11 -17.18
C ASN A 9 29.77 -42.45 -16.97
N SER A 10 28.71 -43.11 -17.42
CA SER A 10 27.31 -42.68 -17.28
C SER A 10 26.89 -42.46 -15.83
N ASN A 11 27.69 -42.93 -14.87
CA ASN A 11 27.43 -42.77 -13.43
C ASN A 11 27.82 -41.39 -12.87
N ASN A 12 28.45 -40.53 -13.68
CA ASN A 12 28.79 -39.14 -13.28
C ASN A 12 27.87 -38.09 -13.90
N PHE A 13 26.80 -38.49 -14.59
CA PHE A 13 25.71 -37.57 -14.89
C PHE A 13 24.92 -37.31 -13.61
N LYS A 14 25.36 -36.34 -12.81
CA LYS A 14 24.47 -35.71 -11.84
C LYS A 14 23.42 -34.98 -12.68
N PRO A 15 22.13 -35.33 -12.59
CA PRO A 15 21.12 -34.50 -13.24
C PRO A 15 21.32 -33.11 -12.66
N VAL A 16 21.61 -32.13 -13.53
CA VAL A 16 21.36 -30.74 -13.15
C VAL A 16 19.95 -30.75 -12.61
N HIS A 17 19.78 -30.36 -11.35
CA HIS A 17 18.46 -30.06 -10.83
C HIS A 17 17.93 -28.96 -11.75
N THR A 18 17.25 -29.36 -12.82
CA THR A 18 16.43 -28.46 -13.58
C THR A 18 15.44 -28.06 -12.51
N ASN A 19 15.57 -26.82 -12.02
CA ASN A 19 14.50 -26.21 -11.28
C ASN A 19 13.30 -26.43 -12.19
N LYS A 20 12.40 -27.34 -11.80
CA LYS A 20 11.12 -27.48 -12.48
C LYS A 20 10.62 -26.06 -12.61
N VAL A 21 10.56 -25.58 -13.84
CA VAL A 21 10.19 -24.20 -14.12
C VAL A 21 8.89 -23.91 -13.35
N GLY A 22 8.98 -23.04 -12.35
CA GLY A 22 7.82 -22.41 -11.71
C GLY A 22 7.04 -23.21 -10.67
N GLY A 23 7.66 -23.98 -9.78
CA GLY A 23 6.98 -24.50 -8.57
C GLY A 23 7.01 -23.50 -7.40
N SER A 24 5.86 -23.28 -6.76
CA SER A 24 5.74 -22.50 -5.52
C SER A 24 6.49 -23.16 -4.36
N PRO A 25 7.10 -22.38 -3.45
CA PRO A 25 7.77 -22.93 -2.26
C PRO A 25 6.78 -23.49 -1.22
N PHE A 26 5.48 -23.30 -1.45
CA PHE A 26 4.39 -23.70 -0.58
C PHE A 26 3.80 -25.05 -1.04
N LYS A 27 3.26 -25.83 -0.09
CA LYS A 27 2.61 -27.13 -0.38
C LYS A 27 1.08 -27.01 -0.23
N GLY A 28 0.36 -27.95 -0.83
CA GLY A 28 -1.11 -28.03 -0.74
C GLY A 28 -1.83 -26.94 -1.55
N VAL A 29 -3.01 -26.52 -1.06
CA VAL A 29 -3.85 -25.49 -1.73
C VAL A 29 -3.08 -24.19 -1.93
N VAL A 30 -2.28 -23.77 -0.94
CA VAL A 30 -1.41 -22.59 -1.01
C VAL A 30 -0.40 -22.71 -2.16
N GLY A 31 0.18 -23.89 -2.33
CA GLY A 31 1.11 -24.17 -3.43
C GLY A 31 0.44 -24.15 -4.81
N TRP A 32 -0.78 -24.68 -4.90
CA TRP A 32 -1.58 -24.63 -6.13
C TRP A 32 -1.94 -23.19 -6.53
N ILE A 33 -2.34 -22.36 -5.56
CA ILE A 33 -2.65 -20.94 -5.78
C ILE A 33 -1.40 -20.20 -6.24
N ASP A 34 -0.28 -20.33 -5.53
CA ASP A 34 0.97 -19.61 -5.84
C ASP A 34 1.58 -20.01 -7.20
N ASN A 35 1.30 -21.23 -7.68
CA ASN A 35 1.68 -21.66 -9.03
C ASN A 35 0.88 -20.96 -10.14
N ARG A 36 -0.37 -20.55 -9.87
CA ARG A 36 -1.22 -19.84 -10.85
C ARG A 36 -1.06 -18.34 -10.73
N LEU A 37 -1.03 -17.84 -9.49
CA LEU A 37 -0.93 -16.43 -9.17
C LEU A 37 0.00 -16.28 -7.96
N PRO A 38 1.25 -15.84 -8.15
CA PRO A 38 2.29 -15.85 -7.12
C PRO A 38 2.13 -14.70 -6.11
N ILE A 39 0.92 -14.47 -5.62
CA ILE A 39 0.58 -13.39 -4.67
C ILE A 39 1.31 -13.61 -3.34
N ILE A 40 1.31 -14.86 -2.86
CA ILE A 40 1.80 -15.20 -1.52
C ILE A 40 3.32 -15.08 -1.48
N ARG A 41 4.00 -15.58 -2.51
CA ARG A 41 5.44 -15.41 -2.69
C ARG A 41 5.82 -13.93 -2.83
N MET A 42 5.09 -13.15 -3.64
CA MET A 42 5.37 -11.72 -3.81
C MET A 42 5.21 -10.96 -2.50
N PHE A 43 4.13 -11.20 -1.76
CA PHE A 43 3.90 -10.55 -0.46
C PHE A 43 5.01 -10.86 0.55
N LYS A 44 5.47 -12.11 0.61
CA LYS A 44 6.55 -12.50 1.50
C LYS A 44 7.85 -11.75 1.17
N TYR A 45 8.26 -11.73 -0.10
CA TYR A 45 9.50 -11.06 -0.49
C TYR A 45 9.42 -9.54 -0.33
N GLU A 46 8.29 -8.92 -0.66
CA GLU A 46 8.16 -7.47 -0.68
C GLU A 46 7.90 -6.86 0.71
N TYR A 47 7.19 -7.57 1.59
CA TYR A 47 6.78 -7.00 2.89
C TYR A 47 7.49 -7.64 4.09
N LEU A 48 7.70 -8.95 4.08
CA LEU A 48 8.26 -9.67 5.24
C LEU A 48 9.79 -9.73 5.18
N ASP A 49 10.35 -10.00 4.00
CA ASP A 49 11.79 -10.21 3.84
C ASP A 49 12.53 -8.91 3.41
N PHE A 50 11.82 -7.79 3.27
CA PHE A 50 12.38 -6.52 2.84
C PHE A 50 13.38 -5.96 3.87
N GLN A 51 14.63 -5.78 3.43
CA GLN A 51 15.72 -5.34 4.29
C GLN A 51 15.67 -3.82 4.48
N VAL A 52 15.30 -3.38 5.68
CA VAL A 52 15.29 -1.96 6.06
C VAL A 52 16.53 -1.57 6.90
N PRO A 53 17.09 -0.36 6.72
CA PRO A 53 18.19 0.12 7.54
C PRO A 53 17.76 0.25 9.01
N LYS A 54 18.59 -0.21 9.95
CA LYS A 54 18.22 -0.31 11.38
C LYS A 54 18.13 1.02 12.13
N ASN A 55 18.61 2.13 11.54
CA ASN A 55 18.69 3.45 12.17
C ASN A 55 17.51 4.39 11.83
N LEU A 56 16.35 3.84 11.46
CA LEU A 56 15.15 4.61 11.12
C LEU A 56 14.51 5.24 12.36
N SER A 57 14.21 6.54 12.30
CA SER A 57 13.42 7.21 13.34
C SER A 57 11.91 7.02 13.10
N TYR A 58 11.09 7.30 14.13
CA TYR A 58 9.62 7.22 14.04
C TYR A 58 9.01 8.05 12.90
N LEU A 59 9.73 9.07 12.39
CA LEU A 59 9.26 9.90 11.26
C LEU A 59 9.13 9.11 9.95
N TRP A 60 9.76 7.92 9.84
CA TRP A 60 9.56 7.03 8.70
C TRP A 60 8.23 6.27 8.74
N SER A 61 7.64 6.07 9.93
CA SER A 61 6.34 5.43 10.09
C SER A 61 5.16 6.29 9.63
N LEU A 62 5.37 7.61 9.48
CA LEU A 62 4.32 8.54 9.06
C LEU A 62 3.70 8.20 7.70
N GLY A 63 4.49 7.62 6.77
CA GLY A 63 3.94 7.17 5.49
C GLY A 63 2.91 6.05 5.64
N GLY A 64 3.16 5.08 6.53
CA GLY A 64 2.22 4.00 6.81
C GLY A 64 0.97 4.50 7.54
N ILE A 65 1.13 5.44 8.47
CA ILE A 65 0.00 6.07 9.17
C ILE A 65 -0.89 6.83 8.19
N LEU A 66 -0.31 7.52 7.19
CA LEU A 66 -1.05 8.18 6.13
C LEU A 66 -1.87 7.19 5.29
N MET A 67 -1.31 6.03 4.95
CA MET A 67 -2.04 4.98 4.24
C MET A 67 -3.25 4.49 5.05
N ILE A 68 -3.07 4.24 6.36
CA ILE A 68 -4.16 3.82 7.24
C ILE A 68 -5.22 4.92 7.34
N CYS A 69 -4.81 6.17 7.48
CA CYS A 69 -5.73 7.31 7.54
C CYS A 69 -6.54 7.47 6.24
N LEU A 70 -5.93 7.19 5.08
CA LEU A 70 -6.62 7.20 3.80
C LEU A 70 -7.74 6.14 3.75
N ILE A 71 -7.46 4.92 4.23
CA ILE A 71 -8.48 3.85 4.32
C ILE A 71 -9.63 4.29 5.22
N PHE A 72 -9.34 4.88 6.38
CA PHE A 72 -10.36 5.42 7.28
C PHE A 72 -11.23 6.50 6.62
N LEU A 73 -10.61 7.43 5.89
CA LEU A 73 -11.33 8.48 5.16
C LEU A 73 -12.22 7.88 4.05
N ILE A 74 -11.75 6.87 3.32
CA ILE A 74 -12.55 6.19 2.30
C ILE A 74 -13.77 5.50 2.92
N VAL A 75 -13.57 4.71 3.99
CA VAL A 75 -14.66 3.96 4.63
C VAL A 75 -15.70 4.92 5.23
N THR A 76 -15.26 5.91 5.99
CA THR A 76 -16.17 6.89 6.60
C THR A 76 -16.86 7.76 5.55
N GLY A 77 -16.12 8.21 4.52
CA GLY A 77 -16.65 9.00 3.41
C GLY A 77 -17.69 8.24 2.59
N LEU A 78 -17.48 6.95 2.33
CA LEU A 78 -18.45 6.09 1.64
C LEU A 78 -19.76 5.99 2.44
N VAL A 79 -19.68 5.78 3.76
CA VAL A 79 -20.87 5.71 4.61
C VAL A 79 -21.62 7.03 4.65
N LEU A 80 -20.92 8.17 4.76
CA LEU A 80 -21.54 9.49 4.70
C LEU A 80 -22.19 9.75 3.33
N GLY A 81 -21.52 9.35 2.24
CA GLY A 81 -22.01 9.50 0.88
C GLY A 81 -23.32 8.76 0.62
N MET A 82 -23.56 7.62 1.27
CA MET A 82 -24.84 6.89 1.17
C MET A 82 -26.03 7.65 1.77
N HIS A 83 -25.78 8.56 2.72
CA HIS A 83 -26.82 9.33 3.41
C HIS A 83 -26.91 10.80 2.95
N TYR A 84 -25.90 11.30 2.23
CA TYR A 84 -25.83 12.66 1.75
C TYR A 84 -26.64 12.88 0.47
N LYS A 85 -27.34 14.02 0.37
CA LYS A 85 -28.06 14.44 -0.85
C LYS A 85 -27.40 15.67 -1.49
N PRO A 86 -26.81 15.56 -2.70
CA PRO A 86 -26.14 16.67 -3.37
C PRO A 86 -27.16 17.58 -4.10
N SER A 87 -28.01 18.28 -3.35
CA SER A 87 -28.92 19.32 -3.88
C SER A 87 -28.80 20.59 -3.05
N SER A 88 -28.85 21.77 -3.66
CA SER A 88 -28.76 23.05 -2.96
C SER A 88 -29.84 23.25 -1.90
N THR A 89 -31.01 22.62 -2.06
CA THR A 89 -32.12 22.69 -1.10
C THR A 89 -32.00 21.67 0.04
N GLU A 90 -31.47 20.47 -0.25
CA GLU A 90 -31.49 19.32 0.69
C GLU A 90 -30.13 19.02 1.34
N ALA A 91 -29.03 19.62 0.86
CA ALA A 91 -27.68 19.30 1.33
C ALA A 91 -27.54 19.46 2.85
N PHE A 92 -27.94 20.62 3.39
CA PHE A 92 -27.84 20.89 4.82
C PHE A 92 -28.77 19.99 5.65
N ILE A 93 -30.00 19.76 5.18
CA ILE A 93 -30.98 18.92 5.86
C ILE A 93 -30.50 17.46 5.92
N SER A 94 -29.92 16.94 4.82
CA SER A 94 -29.37 15.58 4.80
C SER A 94 -28.22 15.40 5.79
N VAL A 95 -27.42 16.44 5.99
CA VAL A 95 -26.32 16.46 6.95
C VAL A 95 -26.81 16.52 8.40
N GLU A 96 -27.89 17.25 8.69
CA GLU A 96 -28.53 17.21 10.01
C GLU A 96 -29.17 15.85 10.29
N LYS A 97 -29.79 15.24 9.28
CA LYS A 97 -30.34 13.88 9.37
C LYS A 97 -29.26 12.86 9.72
N ILE A 98 -28.06 12.97 9.15
CA ILE A 98 -26.90 12.12 9.53
C ILE A 98 -26.56 12.30 11.02
N MET A 99 -26.64 13.52 11.54
CA MET A 99 -26.29 13.79 12.94
C MET A 99 -27.32 13.24 13.94
N ARG A 100 -28.60 13.26 13.59
CA ARG A 100 -29.70 12.98 14.54
C ARG A 100 -30.35 11.62 14.36
N ASP A 101 -30.49 11.16 13.11
CA ASP A 101 -31.35 10.01 12.79
C ASP A 101 -30.54 8.76 12.42
N VAL A 102 -29.28 8.91 12.01
CA VAL A 102 -28.41 7.79 11.64
C VAL A 102 -27.66 7.27 12.87
N ASN A 103 -27.73 5.96 13.11
CA ASN A 103 -27.00 5.30 14.20
C ASN A 103 -25.50 5.57 14.08
N TYR A 104 -24.91 6.19 15.11
CA TYR A 104 -23.50 6.65 15.13
C TYR A 104 -23.12 7.62 14.00
N GLY A 105 -24.09 8.24 13.31
CA GLY A 105 -23.81 9.19 12.24
C GLY A 105 -23.05 10.43 12.72
N TRP A 106 -23.34 10.88 13.95
CA TRP A 106 -22.56 11.94 14.62
C TRP A 106 -21.07 11.58 14.75
N LEU A 107 -20.78 10.34 15.17
CA LEU A 107 -19.41 9.86 15.36
C LEU A 107 -18.69 9.76 14.02
N LEU A 108 -19.33 9.17 13.02
CA LEU A 108 -18.75 9.00 11.68
C LEU A 108 -18.44 10.35 11.04
N ARG A 109 -19.32 11.34 11.19
CA ARG A 109 -19.08 12.67 10.64
C ARG A 109 -17.91 13.37 11.32
N TYR A 110 -17.89 13.39 12.66
CA TYR A 110 -16.77 14.02 13.36
C TYR A 110 -15.47 13.26 13.11
N ALA A 111 -15.49 11.94 13.04
CA ALA A 111 -14.32 11.16 12.67
C ALA A 111 -13.80 11.58 11.29
N HIS A 112 -14.66 11.61 10.26
CA HIS A 112 -14.26 11.99 8.90
C HIS A 112 -13.62 13.39 8.86
N MET A 113 -14.24 14.38 9.52
CA MET A 113 -13.73 15.76 9.55
C MET A 113 -12.40 15.88 10.31
N ASN A 114 -12.27 15.22 11.47
CA ASN A 114 -11.02 15.26 12.26
C ASN A 114 -9.89 14.48 11.58
N PHE A 115 -10.19 13.34 10.95
CA PHE A 115 -9.20 12.60 10.17
C PHE A 115 -8.72 13.40 8.96
N ALA A 116 -9.58 14.21 8.32
CA ALA A 116 -9.15 15.10 7.24
C ALA A 116 -8.10 16.12 7.75
N SER A 117 -8.33 16.75 8.90
CA SER A 117 -7.33 17.66 9.51
C SER A 117 -6.04 16.93 9.90
N PHE A 118 -6.15 15.76 10.53
CA PHE A 118 -4.99 14.94 10.88
C PHE A 118 -4.18 14.51 9.64
N PHE A 119 -4.85 14.19 8.55
CA PHE A 119 -4.23 13.78 7.29
C PHE A 119 -3.30 14.88 6.76
N PHE A 120 -3.74 16.15 6.75
CA PHE A 120 -2.88 17.27 6.35
C PHE A 120 -1.71 17.49 7.29
N ILE A 121 -1.93 17.43 8.60
CA ILE A 121 -0.84 17.55 9.59
C ILE A 121 0.24 16.48 9.33
N ALA A 122 -0.18 15.22 9.18
CA ALA A 122 0.71 14.11 8.93
C ALA A 122 1.45 14.24 7.58
N VAL A 123 0.78 14.71 6.52
CA VAL A 123 1.42 14.94 5.22
C VAL A 123 2.42 16.08 5.29
N TYR A 124 2.13 17.17 5.99
CA TYR A 124 3.11 18.26 6.15
C TYR A 124 4.37 17.75 6.84
N ILE A 125 4.24 17.02 7.95
CA ILE A 125 5.41 16.43 8.63
C ILE A 125 6.14 15.43 7.70
N HIS A 126 5.41 14.65 6.90
CA HIS A 126 6.00 13.71 5.93
C HIS A 126 6.82 14.43 4.85
N ILE A 127 6.32 15.54 4.32
CA ILE A 127 7.00 16.39 3.34
C ILE A 127 8.23 17.04 3.96
N PHE A 128 8.10 17.66 5.15
CA PHE A 128 9.22 18.29 5.84
C PHE A 128 10.33 17.29 6.16
N ARG A 129 9.98 16.07 6.58
CA ARG A 129 10.95 14.99 6.75
C ARG A 129 11.64 14.66 5.43
N GLY A 130 10.90 14.56 4.34
CA GLY A 130 11.44 14.34 2.99
C GLY A 130 12.44 15.41 2.57
N LEU A 131 12.17 16.68 2.91
CA LEU A 131 13.07 17.81 2.67
C LEU A 131 14.32 17.75 3.56
N TYR A 132 14.15 17.51 4.86
CA TYR A 132 15.25 17.49 5.84
C TYR A 132 16.30 16.42 5.54
N TYR A 133 15.87 15.20 5.21
CA TYR A 133 16.79 14.09 4.88
C TYR A 133 17.20 14.03 3.41
N GLY A 134 16.83 15.02 2.59
CA GLY A 134 17.14 15.04 1.16
C GLY A 134 16.54 13.84 0.40
N SER A 135 15.37 13.36 0.83
CA SER A 135 14.75 12.15 0.28
C SER A 135 14.28 12.30 -1.17
N TYR A 136 14.27 13.53 -1.69
CA TYR A 136 13.93 13.91 -3.07
C TYR A 136 15.13 13.85 -4.05
N LYS A 137 16.36 13.71 -3.54
CA LYS A 137 17.57 13.60 -4.37
C LYS A 137 17.62 12.24 -5.11
N GLU A 138 18.49 12.14 -6.12
CA GLU A 138 18.72 10.88 -6.83
C GLU A 138 18.99 9.71 -5.87
N PRO A 139 18.47 8.49 -6.13
CA PRO A 139 17.64 8.04 -7.26
C PRO A 139 16.11 8.16 -7.03
N ARG A 140 15.65 8.95 -6.05
CA ARG A 140 14.23 8.96 -5.58
C ARG A 140 13.36 10.09 -6.14
N GLN A 141 13.77 10.71 -7.24
CA GLN A 141 13.07 11.85 -7.84
C GLN A 141 11.63 11.50 -8.28
N LEU A 142 11.42 10.32 -8.87
CA LEU A 142 10.09 9.88 -9.31
C LEU A 142 9.12 9.73 -8.13
N MET A 143 9.59 9.18 -7.00
CA MET A 143 8.79 9.03 -5.79
C MET A 143 8.40 10.38 -5.20
N TRP A 144 9.29 11.37 -5.28
CA TRP A 144 8.98 12.73 -4.88
C TRP A 144 7.92 13.38 -5.78
N LEU A 145 8.04 13.20 -7.10
CA LEU A 145 7.05 13.73 -8.06
C LEU A 145 5.66 13.11 -7.85
N ILE A 146 5.60 11.79 -7.67
CA ILE A 146 4.34 11.09 -7.33
C ILE A 146 3.77 11.65 -6.02
N GLY A 147 4.62 11.89 -5.01
CA GLY A 147 4.20 12.51 -3.76
C GLY A 147 3.59 13.90 -3.93
N ILE A 148 4.18 14.74 -4.78
CA ILE A 148 3.64 16.07 -5.11
C ILE A 148 2.28 15.95 -5.80
N VAL A 149 2.15 15.03 -6.76
CA VAL A 149 0.88 14.79 -7.46
C VAL A 149 -0.21 14.33 -6.48
N ILE A 150 0.12 13.41 -5.57
CA ILE A 150 -0.80 12.98 -4.51
C ILE A 150 -1.20 14.17 -3.63
N PHE A 151 -0.25 15.02 -3.24
CA PHE A 151 -0.54 16.21 -2.44
C PHE A 151 -1.53 17.16 -3.12
N PHE A 152 -1.39 17.40 -4.42
CA PHE A 152 -2.37 18.21 -5.17
C PHE A 152 -3.74 17.53 -5.26
N MET A 153 -3.80 16.22 -5.52
CA MET A 153 -5.07 15.49 -5.51
C MET A 153 -5.76 15.55 -4.15
N MET A 154 -5.00 15.44 -3.05
CA MET A 154 -5.56 15.55 -1.71
C MET A 154 -6.17 16.94 -1.44
N MET A 155 -5.49 18.01 -1.85
CA MET A 155 -6.03 19.37 -1.70
C MET A 155 -7.32 19.55 -2.50
N ALA A 156 -7.37 19.02 -3.72
CA ALA A 156 -8.58 19.02 -4.52
C ALA A 156 -9.72 18.25 -3.84
N THR A 157 -9.45 17.04 -3.34
CA THR A 157 -10.45 16.20 -2.64
C THR A 157 -10.94 16.84 -1.34
N ALA A 158 -10.09 17.55 -0.61
CA ALA A 158 -10.49 18.19 0.64
C ALA A 158 -11.28 19.49 0.44
N PHE A 159 -11.17 20.09 -0.75
CA PHE A 159 -11.89 21.31 -1.11
C PHE A 159 -13.31 21.03 -1.62
N LEU A 160 -13.50 19.91 -2.35
CA LEU A 160 -14.78 19.46 -2.89
C LEU A 160 -15.72 18.90 -1.81
#